data_AF-A0A8X6IGR6-F1
#
_entry.id   AF-A0A8X6IGR6-F1
#
_cell.length_a   1.000
_cell.length_b   1.000
_cell.length_c   1.000
_cell.angle_alpha   90.00
_cell.angle_beta   90.00
_cell.angle_gamma   90.00
#
_symmetry.space_group_name_H-M   'P 1'
#
loop_
_entity.id
_entity.type
_entity.pdbx_description
1 polymer ?
#
loop_
_entity_poly.entity_id
_entity_poly.type
_entity_poly.pdbx_seq_one_letter_code
_entity_poly.pdbx_strand_id
1 'polypeptide(L)'
;MRTYNRLGSGPDGAEAIKMPPFFEEINWDDMMAKKVLMPFCPDWTVEDDASLFEPIYTGEPSNNYIDNSGLGDKSDPFHVGIEYFFLD
;
A
#
# COMPACT_ATOMS: atom_id res chain seq x y z
N MET A 1 24.10 14.03 -4.07
CA MET A 1 23.46 13.64 -5.35
C MET A 1 22.34 14.61 -5.64
N ARG A 2 22.24 15.15 -6.86
CA ARG A 2 21.12 16.00 -7.28
C ARG A 2 19.99 15.11 -7.78
N THR A 3 18.80 15.24 -7.20
CA THR A 3 17.60 14.43 -7.55
C THR A 3 17.01 14.77 -8.92
N TYR A 4 17.36 15.93 -9.47
CA TYR A 4 16.88 16.45 -10.76
C TYR A 4 17.30 15.64 -12.00
N ASN A 5 18.15 14.62 -11.86
CA ASN A 5 18.56 13.75 -12.96
C ASN A 5 17.94 12.35 -12.89
N ARG A 6 17.02 12.11 -11.94
CA ARG A 6 16.27 10.85 -11.85
C ARG A 6 15.12 10.89 -12.85
N LEU A 7 14.88 9.80 -13.58
CA LEU A 7 13.72 9.67 -14.45
C LEU A 7 12.43 9.96 -13.64
N GLY A 8 11.53 10.77 -14.20
CA GLY A 8 10.30 11.20 -13.54
C GLY A 8 10.45 12.36 -12.55
N SER A 9 11.63 12.98 -12.42
CA SER A 9 11.82 14.20 -11.59
C SER A 9 11.44 15.50 -12.30
N GLY A 10 11.12 15.45 -13.60
CA GLY A 10 10.66 16.58 -14.41
C GLY A 10 9.14 16.79 -14.35
N PRO A 11 8.61 17.83 -15.03
CA PRO A 11 7.19 18.19 -15.01
C PRO A 11 6.27 17.07 -15.52
N ASP A 12 6.77 16.22 -16.42
CA ASP A 12 6.02 15.11 -17.00
C ASP A 12 5.89 13.90 -16.05
N GLY A 13 6.63 13.88 -14.95
CA GLY A 13 6.48 12.93 -13.86
C GLY A 13 6.39 11.46 -14.32
N ALA A 14 5.25 10.82 -14.03
CA ALA A 14 5.01 9.43 -14.37
C ALA A 14 4.96 9.18 -15.88
N GLU A 15 4.55 10.14 -16.72
CA GLU A 15 4.51 9.95 -18.17
C GLU A 15 5.91 9.72 -18.75
N ALA A 16 6.91 10.44 -18.24
CA ALA A 16 8.31 10.19 -18.59
C ALA A 16 8.80 8.80 -18.18
N ILE A 17 8.19 8.16 -17.17
CA ILE A 17 8.50 6.79 -16.75
C ILE A 17 7.85 5.76 -17.67
N LYS A 18 6.67 6.06 -18.24
CA LYS A 18 5.92 5.12 -19.11
C LYS A 18 6.51 4.98 -20.52
N MET A 19 7.19 6.02 -21.00
CA MET A 19 7.69 6.11 -22.38
C MET A 19 8.92 5.25 -22.77
N PRO A 20 9.89 4.94 -21.89
CA PRO A 20 11.09 4.21 -22.28
C PRO A 20 10.82 2.79 -22.80
N PRO A 21 11.68 2.22 -23.67
CA PRO A 21 11.47 0.89 -24.26
C PRO A 21 11.30 -0.25 -23.27
N PHE A 22 11.82 -0.10 -22.04
CA PHE A 22 11.65 -1.08 -20.98
C PHE A 22 10.17 -1.39 -20.67
N PHE A 23 9.27 -0.42 -20.87
CA PHE A 23 7.84 -0.57 -20.61
C PHE A 23 6.97 -0.55 -21.89
N GLU A 24 7.57 -0.70 -23.08
CA GLU A 24 6.86 -0.61 -24.36
C GLU A 24 5.71 -1.62 -24.49
N GLU A 25 5.87 -2.81 -23.91
CA GLU A 25 4.86 -3.87 -23.95
C GLU A 25 3.70 -3.66 -22.95
N ILE A 26 3.78 -2.65 -22.07
CA ILE A 26 2.75 -2.41 -21.06
C ILE A 26 1.62 -1.57 -21.65
N ASN A 27 0.43 -2.16 -21.76
CA ASN A 27 -0.81 -1.40 -21.86
C ASN A 27 -1.19 -0.86 -20.46
N TRP A 28 -0.91 0.42 -20.23
CA TRP A 28 -1.16 1.09 -18.95
C TRP A 28 -2.65 1.15 -18.57
N ASP A 29 -3.55 1.24 -19.55
CA ASP A 29 -5.00 1.27 -19.28
C ASP A 29 -5.49 -0.10 -18.78
N ASP A 30 -5.03 -1.19 -19.41
CA ASP A 30 -5.37 -2.54 -18.98
C ASP A 30 -4.74 -2.89 -17.62
N MET A 31 -3.52 -2.41 -17.36
CA MET A 31 -2.85 -2.57 -16.07
C MET A 31 -3.63 -1.86 -14.95
N MET A 32 -4.05 -0.61 -15.17
CA MET A 32 -4.87 0.16 -14.22
C MET A 32 -6.25 -0.46 -14.01
N ALA A 33 -6.84 -1.04 -15.05
CA ALA A 33 -8.10 -1.77 -14.99
C ALA A 33 -7.97 -3.19 -14.41
N LYS A 34 -6.79 -3.57 -13.91
CA LYS A 34 -6.49 -4.91 -13.35
C LYS A 34 -6.81 -6.07 -14.33
N LYS A 35 -6.63 -5.85 -15.63
CA LYS A 35 -6.86 -6.85 -16.70
C LYS A 35 -5.61 -7.63 -17.08
N VAL A 36 -4.43 -7.10 -16.76
CA VAL A 36 -3.15 -7.78 -16.99
C VAL A 36 -3.02 -8.93 -15.99
N LEU A 37 -2.80 -10.16 -16.49
CA LEU A 37 -2.55 -11.31 -15.63
C LEU A 37 -1.25 -11.10 -14.86
N MET A 38 -1.31 -11.29 -13.54
CA MET A 38 -0.12 -11.24 -12.70
C MET A 38 0.83 -12.39 -13.05
N PRO A 39 2.13 -12.14 -13.20
CA PRO A 39 3.11 -13.19 -13.52
C PRO A 39 3.28 -14.20 -12.38
N PHE A 40 2.84 -13.85 -11.17
CA PHE A 40 2.87 -14.68 -9.99
C PHE A 40 1.59 -14.47 -9.20
N CYS A 41 0.86 -15.55 -8.95
CA CYS A 41 -0.28 -15.61 -8.04
C CYS A 41 0.15 -16.49 -6.86
N PRO A 42 0.40 -15.93 -5.67
CA PRO A 42 0.76 -16.75 -4.52
C PRO A 42 -0.41 -17.66 -4.16
N ASP A 43 -0.12 -18.88 -3.76
CA ASP A 43 -1.11 -19.79 -3.22
C ASP A 43 -1.51 -19.32 -1.82
N TRP A 44 -2.81 -19.14 -1.59
CA TRP A 44 -3.39 -19.05 -0.26
C TRP A 44 -4.55 -20.03 -0.17
N THR A 45 -4.71 -20.62 1.00
CA THR A 45 -5.49 -21.85 1.17
C THR A 45 -6.86 -21.62 1.80
N VAL A 46 -7.01 -20.55 2.60
CA VAL A 46 -8.22 -20.22 3.36
C VAL A 46 -8.39 -18.70 3.52
N GLU A 47 -9.58 -18.25 3.94
CA GLU A 47 -9.93 -16.82 4.08
C GLU A 47 -9.02 -16.06 5.06
N ASP A 48 -8.60 -16.73 6.15
CA ASP A 48 -7.72 -16.17 7.18
C ASP A 48 -6.25 -16.60 7.03
N ASP A 49 -5.81 -16.91 5.80
CA ASP A 49 -4.44 -17.37 5.56
C ASP A 49 -3.42 -16.24 5.73
N ALA A 50 -2.58 -16.36 6.77
CA ALA A 50 -1.50 -15.43 7.07
C ALA A 50 -0.10 -16.00 6.75
N SER A 51 0.00 -17.06 5.95
CA SER A 51 1.27 -17.76 5.65
C SER A 51 2.27 -16.93 4.84
N LEU A 52 1.79 -15.91 4.11
CA LEU A 52 2.65 -14.95 3.39
C LEU A 52 3.20 -13.83 4.29
N PHE A 53 2.82 -13.82 5.57
CA PHE A 53 3.33 -12.88 6.57
C PHE A 53 4.34 -13.57 7.49
N GLU A 54 5.29 -12.79 8.03
CA GLU A 54 6.31 -13.30 8.93
C GLU A 54 5.69 -13.91 10.22
N PRO A 55 6.02 -15.16 10.59
CA PRO A 55 5.39 -15.87 11.71
C PRO A 55 5.53 -15.18 13.07
N ILE A 56 6.56 -14.34 13.23
CA ILE A 56 6.81 -13.60 14.47
C ILE A 56 5.67 -12.64 14.81
N TYR A 57 4.89 -12.19 13.83
CA TYR A 57 3.75 -11.28 14.05
C TYR A 57 2.42 -12.02 14.04
N THR A 58 2.25 -13.06 13.21
CA THR A 58 1.00 -13.82 13.11
C THR A 58 0.79 -14.76 14.30
N GLY A 59 1.84 -15.08 15.03
CA GLY A 59 1.78 -15.84 16.29
C GLY A 59 1.54 -14.99 17.54
N GLU A 60 1.56 -13.65 17.44
CA GLU A 60 1.30 -12.79 18.59
C GLU A 60 -0.21 -12.69 18.87
N PRO A 61 -0.62 -12.55 20.14
CA PRO A 61 -2.01 -12.32 20.47
C PRO A 61 -2.46 -10.97 19.91
N SER A 62 -3.61 -10.94 19.23
CA SER A 62 -4.12 -9.73 18.56
C SER A 62 -4.49 -8.59 19.53
N ASN A 63 -4.53 -8.87 20.83
CA ASN A 63 -4.76 -7.88 21.87
C ASN A 63 -3.45 -7.38 22.49
N ASN A 64 -3.14 -6.12 22.24
CA ASN A 64 -2.22 -5.37 23.06
C ASN A 64 -2.96 -4.82 24.29
N TYR A 65 -2.40 -5.07 25.48
CA TYR A 65 -2.86 -4.43 26.70
C TYR A 65 -2.60 -2.92 26.58
N ILE A 66 -3.67 -2.12 26.57
CA ILE A 66 -3.58 -0.66 26.58
C ILE A 66 -3.69 -0.22 28.04
N ASP A 67 -2.59 0.32 28.58
CA ASP A 67 -2.65 1.09 29.82
C ASP A 67 -3.35 2.43 29.53
N ASN A 68 -4.62 2.52 29.96
CA ASN A 68 -5.43 3.72 29.79
C ASN A 68 -4.96 4.90 30.66
N SER A 69 -3.87 4.76 31.43
CA SER A 69 -3.33 5.82 32.28
C SER A 69 -2.83 7.05 31.52
N GLY A 70 -2.58 6.93 30.20
CA GLY A 70 -2.07 8.01 29.35
C GLY A 70 -2.88 8.30 28.08
N LEU A 71 -4.08 7.73 27.93
CA LEU A 71 -4.93 8.04 26.78
C LEU A 71 -5.42 9.49 26.92
N GLY A 72 -4.98 10.35 25.99
CA GLY A 72 -5.56 11.68 25.83
C GLY A 72 -7.07 11.60 25.68
N ASP A 73 -7.77 12.61 26.17
CA ASP A 73 -9.21 12.74 26.00
C ASP A 73 -9.57 12.51 24.52
N LYS A 74 -10.61 11.73 24.24
CA LYS A 74 -11.10 11.51 22.86
C LYS A 74 -11.55 12.83 22.20
N SER A 75 -11.74 13.89 22.99
CA SER A 75 -11.96 15.25 22.53
C SER A 75 -10.68 15.99 22.07
N ASP A 76 -9.51 15.36 22.19
CA ASP A 76 -8.24 15.93 21.76
C ASP A 76 -8.31 16.30 20.26
N PRO A 77 -8.08 17.58 19.90
CA PRO A 77 -8.13 18.05 18.52
C PRO A 77 -7.16 17.33 17.58
N PHE A 78 -6.11 16.68 18.09
CA PHE A 78 -5.20 15.84 17.30
C PHE A 78 -5.83 14.52 16.81
N HIS A 79 -6.97 14.10 17.38
CA HIS A 79 -7.69 12.90 16.97
C HIS A 79 -8.88 13.19 16.03
N VAL A 80 -9.21 14.47 15.81
CA VAL A 80 -10.30 14.86 14.90
C VAL A 80 -9.89 14.59 13.45
N GLY A 81 -10.72 13.86 12.70
CA GLY A 81 -10.52 13.61 11.27
C GLY A 81 -9.72 12.36 10.93
N ILE A 82 -9.45 11.47 11.90
CA ILE A 82 -8.79 10.18 11.66
C ILE A 82 -9.76 9.15 11.07
N GLU A 83 -11.06 9.28 11.35
CA GLU A 83 -12.08 8.37 10.82
C GLU A 83 -12.27 8.56 9.32
N TYR A 84 -12.16 7.47 8.57
CA TYR A 84 -12.45 7.39 7.15
C TYR A 84 -13.24 6.12 6.88
N PHE A 85 -14.37 6.25 6.19
CA PHE A 85 -15.18 5.12 5.74
C PHE A 85 -15.11 5.09 4.22
N PHE A 86 -14.89 3.90 3.67
CA PHE A 86 -15.13 3.70 2.24
C PHE A 86 -16.63 3.85 2.02
N LEU A 87 -17.04 4.79 1.17
CA LEU A 87 -18.38 4.77 0.62
C LEU A 87 -18.43 3.61 -0.36
N ASP A 88 -19.27 2.62 -0.05
CA ASP A 88 -19.56 1.47 -0.89
C ASP A 88 -19.96 1.89 -2.33
#